data_AF-A0A9E2MVH7-F1
#
_entry.id   AF-A0A9E2MVH7-F1
#
_cell.length_a   1.000
_cell.length_b   1.000
_cell.length_c   1.000
_cell.angle_alpha   90.00
_cell.angle_beta   90.00
_cell.angle_gamma   90.00
#
_symmetry.space_group_name_H-M   'P 1'
#
loop_
_entity.id
_entity.type
_entity.pdbx_description
1 polymer ?
#
loop_
_entity_poly.entity_id
_entity_poly.type
_entity_poly.pdbx_seq_one_letter_code
_entity_poly.pdbx_strand_id
1 'polypeptide(L)'
;VYGRELKGFSFPSLWREKDQRLVARLAHGVFETKSVVVIAFEGISRNGRSNPFEMLILPLDGGVANPRCLGVMSAAAKPFWLGADPVEAADIESVRVIDPDREAQVVGSRQEIDVPALSPNELPPEGERRKIGGSRRIRHLVVLDGGREE
;
A
#
# COMPACT_ATOMS: atom_id res chain seq x y z
N VAL A 1 14.01 -3.73 -15.31
CA VAL A 1 14.56 -2.59 -14.55
C VAL A 1 16.08 -2.71 -14.39
N TYR A 2 16.61 -3.74 -13.73
CA TYR A 2 18.06 -3.88 -13.49
C TYR A 2 18.89 -4.51 -14.64
N GLY A 3 18.24 -5.01 -15.70
CA GLY A 3 18.92 -5.58 -16.88
C GLY A 3 19.69 -6.88 -16.63
N ARG A 4 19.59 -7.47 -15.44
CA ARG A 4 20.21 -8.75 -15.07
C ARG A 4 19.38 -9.48 -14.01
N GLU A 5 19.63 -10.78 -13.86
CA GLU A 5 19.14 -11.56 -12.73
C GLU A 5 19.84 -11.10 -11.44
N LEU A 6 19.07 -10.94 -10.35
CA LEU A 6 19.57 -10.49 -9.05
C LEU A 6 19.69 -11.63 -8.03
N LYS A 7 19.47 -12.88 -8.44
CA LYS A 7 19.61 -14.05 -7.57
C LYS A 7 21.05 -14.17 -7.06
N GLY A 8 21.18 -14.35 -5.74
CA GLY A 8 22.48 -14.44 -5.08
C GLY A 8 23.16 -13.11 -4.79
N PHE A 9 22.59 -11.98 -5.26
CA PHE A 9 23.07 -10.66 -4.89
C PHE A 9 22.51 -10.23 -3.53
N SER A 10 23.33 -9.52 -2.76
CA SER A 10 22.90 -8.91 -1.51
C SER A 10 21.92 -7.78 -1.78
N PHE A 11 20.76 -7.78 -1.13
CA PHE A 11 19.73 -6.77 -1.37
C PHE A 11 20.21 -5.32 -1.11
N PRO A 12 20.96 -5.02 -0.02
CA PRO A 12 21.59 -3.71 0.16
C PRO A 12 22.53 -3.27 -0.96
N SER A 13 23.13 -4.18 -1.73
CA SER A 13 24.06 -3.83 -2.82
C SER A 13 23.42 -3.10 -3.99
N LEU A 14 22.08 -3.07 -4.05
CA LEU A 14 21.32 -2.31 -5.06
C LEU A 14 21.29 -0.80 -4.78
N TRP A 15 21.75 -0.38 -3.60
CA TRP A 15 21.68 0.98 -3.10
C TRP A 15 23.05 1.63 -3.06
N ARG A 16 23.10 2.96 -3.10
CA ARG A 16 24.35 3.70 -2.87
C ARG A 16 24.94 3.36 -1.52
N GLU A 17 26.26 3.40 -1.43
CA GLU A 17 27.03 3.03 -0.24
C GLU A 17 26.50 3.69 1.05
N LYS A 18 26.13 4.98 0.97
CA LYS A 18 25.56 5.75 2.07
C LYS A 18 24.28 5.13 2.67
N ASP A 19 23.47 4.45 1.85
CA ASP A 19 22.15 3.94 2.22
C ASP A 19 22.17 2.44 2.53
N GLN A 20 23.22 1.69 2.15
CA GLN A 20 23.26 0.23 2.30
C GLN A 20 23.04 -0.23 3.75
N ARG A 21 23.65 0.46 4.73
CA ARG A 21 23.47 0.11 6.15
C ARG A 21 22.04 0.34 6.62
N LEU A 22 21.37 1.39 6.14
CA LEU A 22 19.98 1.67 6.47
C LEU A 22 19.07 0.60 5.87
N VAL A 23 19.23 0.28 4.59
CA VAL A 23 18.45 -0.73 3.89
C VAL A 23 18.61 -2.10 4.52
N ALA A 24 19.83 -2.49 4.87
CA ALA A 24 20.10 -3.76 5.55
C ALA A 24 19.30 -3.87 6.86
N ARG A 25 19.30 -2.79 7.67
CA ARG A 25 18.51 -2.74 8.91
C ARG A 25 17.02 -2.78 8.66
N LEU A 26 16.51 -2.05 7.67
CA LEU A 26 15.08 -2.04 7.33
C LEU A 26 14.61 -3.42 6.86
N ALA A 27 15.37 -4.06 5.97
CA ALA A 27 15.07 -5.40 5.48
C ALA A 27 15.12 -6.45 6.60
N HIS A 28 16.04 -6.30 7.57
CA HIS A 28 16.07 -7.18 8.74
C HIS A 28 14.89 -6.92 9.69
N GLY A 29 14.56 -5.65 9.91
CA GLY A 29 13.46 -5.23 10.79
C GLY A 29 12.09 -5.74 10.35
N VAL A 30 11.87 -5.93 9.04
CA VAL A 30 10.67 -6.59 8.48
C VAL A 30 10.42 -7.95 9.14
N PHE A 31 11.48 -8.72 9.40
CA PHE A 31 11.36 -10.05 10.03
C PHE A 31 11.15 -9.96 11.54
N GLU A 32 11.92 -9.12 12.23
CA GLU A 32 11.89 -9.02 13.69
C GLU A 32 10.56 -8.48 14.21
N THR A 33 10.04 -7.45 13.55
CA THR A 33 8.85 -6.70 13.99
C THR A 33 7.58 -7.09 13.25
N LYS A 34 7.67 -8.03 12.30
CA LYS A 34 6.58 -8.41 11.38
C LYS A 34 5.92 -7.18 10.71
N SER A 35 6.72 -6.15 10.44
CA SER A 35 6.26 -4.89 9.85
C SER A 35 6.44 -4.87 8.34
N VAL A 36 5.68 -4.01 7.68
CA VAL A 36 5.82 -3.73 6.25
C VAL A 36 6.68 -2.49 6.08
N VAL A 37 7.63 -2.53 5.15
CA VAL A 37 8.46 -1.36 4.81
C VAL A 37 8.10 -0.89 3.41
N VAL A 38 7.83 0.40 3.28
CA VAL A 38 7.66 1.11 2.01
C VAL A 38 8.80 2.10 1.85
N ILE A 39 9.46 2.09 0.69
CA ILE A 39 10.58 2.96 0.37
C ILE A 39 10.28 3.67 -0.95
N ALA A 40 10.27 4.99 -0.94
CA ALA A 40 10.37 5.79 -2.16
C ALA A 40 11.84 6.12 -2.41
N PHE A 41 12.29 5.97 -3.65
CA PHE A 41 13.69 6.17 -4.00
C PHE A 41 13.86 6.59 -5.45
N GLU A 42 14.97 7.27 -5.73
CA GLU A 42 15.41 7.58 -7.08
C GLU A 42 16.32 6.45 -7.60
N GLY A 43 15.95 5.87 -8.73
CA GLY A 43 16.77 4.87 -9.42
C GLY A 43 17.63 5.52 -10.48
N ILE A 44 18.95 5.29 -10.42
CA ILE A 44 19.94 5.84 -11.35
C ILE A 44 20.36 4.76 -12.33
N SER A 45 20.15 5.02 -13.61
CA SER A 45 20.59 4.17 -14.71
C SER A 45 22.08 4.26 -15.00
N ARG A 46 22.60 3.30 -15.76
CA ARG A 46 24.01 3.27 -16.20
C ARG A 46 24.43 4.57 -16.89
N ASN A 47 23.59 5.16 -17.74
CA ASN A 47 23.90 6.42 -18.42
C ASN A 47 23.50 7.67 -17.59
N GLY A 48 23.26 7.52 -16.29
CA GLY A 48 23.02 8.64 -15.37
C GLY A 48 21.62 9.24 -15.41
N ARG A 49 20.65 8.60 -16.09
CA ARG A 49 19.24 9.02 -16.06
C ARG A 49 18.59 8.57 -14.76
N SER A 50 17.76 9.41 -14.16
CA SER A 50 17.04 9.13 -12.92
C SER A 50 15.55 8.88 -13.18
N ASN A 51 14.93 8.06 -12.34
CA ASN A 51 13.49 7.83 -12.34
C ASN A 51 13.02 7.49 -10.91
N PRO A 52 11.89 8.05 -10.45
CA PRO A 52 11.34 7.73 -9.16
C PRO A 52 10.71 6.33 -9.15
N PHE A 53 10.93 5.60 -8.05
CA PHE A 53 10.36 4.29 -7.79
C PHE A 53 9.75 4.24 -6.38
N GLU A 54 8.80 3.34 -6.22
CA GLU A 54 8.28 2.92 -4.93
C GLU A 54 8.49 1.42 -4.78
N MET A 55 8.94 1.00 -3.60
CA MET A 55 9.12 -0.39 -3.24
C MET A 55 8.40 -0.69 -1.93
N LEU A 56 7.78 -1.86 -1.87
CA LEU A 56 7.20 -2.43 -0.66
C LEU A 56 7.88 -3.77 -0.35
N ILE A 57 8.14 -4.02 0.92
CA ILE A 57 8.70 -5.27 1.44
C ILE A 57 7.84 -5.70 2.64
N LEU A 58 7.35 -6.94 2.61
CA LEU A 58 6.54 -7.52 3.68
C LEU A 58 7.08 -8.88 4.11
N PRO A 59 6.89 -9.27 5.37
CA PRO A 59 7.33 -10.58 5.85
C PRO A 59 6.36 -11.66 5.38
N LEU A 60 6.89 -12.83 5.05
CA LEU A 60 6.12 -14.05 4.85
C LEU A 60 6.33 -14.98 6.03
N ASP A 61 5.31 -15.75 6.37
CA ASP A 61 5.45 -16.79 7.39
C ASP A 61 6.28 -17.95 6.83
N GLY A 62 7.52 -18.07 7.32
CA GLY A 62 8.46 -19.13 6.98
C GLY A 62 9.09 -19.80 8.21
N GLY A 63 8.66 -19.41 9.41
CA GLY A 63 9.34 -19.75 10.66
C GLY A 63 10.72 -19.09 10.80
N VAL A 64 11.39 -19.36 11.93
CA VAL A 64 12.67 -18.73 12.30
C VAL A 64 13.85 -19.23 11.46
N ALA A 65 13.80 -20.49 11.01
CA ALA A 65 14.89 -21.11 10.26
C ALA A 65 15.01 -20.61 8.82
N ASN A 66 13.92 -20.10 8.24
CA ASN A 66 13.86 -19.66 6.85
C ASN A 66 13.07 -18.35 6.74
N PRO A 67 13.64 -17.22 7.20
CA PRO A 67 13.00 -15.92 7.05
C PRO A 67 12.82 -15.61 5.57
N ARG A 68 11.58 -15.35 5.17
CA ARG A 68 11.20 -15.02 3.78
C ARG A 68 10.43 -13.73 3.78
N CYS A 69 10.70 -12.87 2.81
CA CYS A 69 9.92 -11.67 2.56
C CYS A 69 9.42 -11.71 1.11
N LEU A 70 8.32 -11.02 0.86
CA LEU A 70 7.85 -10.70 -0.48
C LEU A 70 8.03 -9.21 -0.69
N GLY A 71 8.53 -8.85 -1.87
CA GLY A 71 8.68 -7.46 -2.25
C GLY A 71 8.05 -7.18 -3.61
N VAL A 72 7.63 -5.94 -3.80
CA VAL A 72 7.24 -5.39 -5.10
C VAL A 72 7.93 -4.05 -5.28
N MET A 73 8.29 -3.74 -6.52
CA MET A 73 8.90 -2.47 -6.90
C MET A 73 8.19 -1.97 -8.16
N SER A 74 7.76 -0.72 -8.13
CA SER A 74 7.06 -0.06 -9.22
C SER A 74 7.74 1.26 -9.56
N ALA A 75 7.79 1.56 -10.86
CA ALA A 75 8.26 2.85 -11.34
C ALA A 75 7.11 3.87 -11.24
N ALA A 76 7.35 5.02 -10.61
CA ALA A 76 6.34 6.07 -10.49
C ALA A 76 6.10 6.78 -11.84
N ALA A 77 7.14 6.87 -12.67
CA ALA A 77 7.04 7.24 -14.08
C ALA A 77 7.51 6.10 -15.00
N LYS A 78 7.03 6.11 -16.25
CA LYS A 78 7.40 5.13 -17.29
C LYS A 78 8.13 5.82 -18.45
N PRO A 79 9.37 6.28 -18.25
CA PRO A 79 10.11 6.94 -19.31
C PRO A 79 10.52 5.95 -20.41
N PHE A 80 10.72 6.44 -21.64
CA PHE A 80 10.99 5.61 -22.82
C PHE A 80 12.22 4.71 -22.69
N TRP A 81 13.16 5.06 -21.82
CA TRP A 81 14.42 4.33 -21.63
C TRP A 81 14.33 3.21 -20.58
N LEU A 82 13.26 3.20 -19.77
CA LEU A 82 13.11 2.23 -18.69
C LEU A 82 12.97 0.82 -19.29
N GLY A 83 13.99 -0.02 -19.05
CA GLY A 83 14.08 -1.36 -19.63
C GLY A 83 15.16 -1.50 -20.71
N ALA A 84 15.54 -0.42 -21.38
CA ALA A 84 16.68 -0.38 -22.30
C ALA A 84 17.98 0.04 -21.59
N ASP A 85 17.88 0.93 -20.60
CA ASP A 85 19.00 1.38 -19.78
C ASP A 85 18.84 0.83 -18.35
N PRO A 86 19.74 -0.07 -17.88
CA PRO A 86 19.59 -0.71 -16.59
C PRO A 86 19.81 0.28 -15.43
N VAL A 87 18.96 0.18 -14.41
CA VAL A 87 19.17 0.85 -13.11
C VAL A 87 20.29 0.14 -12.37
N GLU A 88 21.31 0.89 -11.93
CA GLU A 88 22.52 0.36 -11.27
C GLU A 88 22.71 0.88 -9.84
N ALA A 89 22.04 1.97 -9.47
CA ALA A 89 22.04 2.49 -8.11
C ALA A 89 20.67 3.02 -7.70
N ALA A 90 20.43 3.11 -6.40
CA ALA A 90 19.24 3.70 -5.80
C ALA A 90 19.63 4.64 -4.66
N ASP A 91 18.96 5.80 -4.58
CA ASP A 91 19.07 6.79 -3.51
C ASP A 91 17.73 6.89 -2.77
N ILE A 92 17.72 6.68 -1.45
CA ILE A 92 16.47 6.75 -0.66
C ILE A 92 15.95 8.19 -0.62
N GLU A 93 14.66 8.37 -0.92
CA GLU A 93 13.95 9.62 -0.70
C GLU A 93 13.15 9.60 0.60
N SER A 94 12.40 8.53 0.82
CA SER A 94 11.62 8.36 2.05
C SER A 94 11.42 6.91 2.42
N VAL A 95 11.19 6.67 3.71
CA VAL A 95 10.92 5.36 4.27
C VAL A 95 9.70 5.45 5.18
N ARG A 96 8.77 4.51 5.03
CA ARG A 96 7.67 4.30 5.95
C ARG A 96 7.68 2.87 6.44
N VAL A 97 7.68 2.71 7.76
CA VAL A 97 7.49 1.40 8.41
C VAL A 97 6.06 1.35 8.91
N ILE A 98 5.32 0.33 8.49
CA ILE A 98 3.93 0.08 8.86
C ILE A 98 3.94 -1.10 9.81
N ASP A 99 3.69 -0.81 11.08
CA ASP A 99 3.51 -1.80 12.12
C ASP A 99 2.02 -2.15 12.20
N PRO A 100 1.61 -3.37 11.83
CA PRO A 100 0.21 -3.76 11.83
C PRO A 100 -0.44 -3.71 13.22
N ASP A 101 0.31 -4.02 14.28
CA ASP A 101 -0.22 -4.06 15.64
C ASP A 101 -0.50 -2.64 16.15
N ARG A 102 0.39 -1.69 15.83
CA ARG A 102 0.21 -0.28 16.17
C ARG A 102 -0.87 0.39 15.34
N GLU A 103 -0.92 0.11 14.03
CA GLU A 103 -1.91 0.72 13.12
C GLU A 103 -3.34 0.21 13.44
N ALA A 104 -3.50 -1.05 13.86
CA ALA A 104 -4.79 -1.58 14.29
C ALA A 104 -5.38 -0.83 15.50
N GLN A 105 -4.54 -0.41 16.45
CA GLN A 105 -4.98 0.39 17.62
C GLN A 105 -5.50 1.77 17.20
N VAL A 106 -4.96 2.36 16.13
CA VAL A 106 -5.43 3.65 15.60
C VAL A 106 -6.79 3.50 14.92
N VAL A 107 -7.04 2.38 14.22
CA VAL A 107 -8.36 2.10 13.64
C VAL A 107 -9.41 1.86 14.73
N GLY A 108 -9.08 1.12 15.78
CA GLY A 108 -10.00 0.87 16.91
C GLY A 108 -10.33 2.10 17.76
N SER A 109 -9.54 3.18 17.68
CA SER A 109 -9.83 4.45 18.36
C SER A 109 -10.68 5.43 17.55
N ARG A 110 -11.03 5.09 16.30
CA ARG A 110 -12.10 5.80 15.59
C ARG A 110 -13.41 5.51 16.29
N GLN A 111 -14.15 6.56 16.67
CA GLN A 111 -15.53 6.38 17.11
C GLN A 111 -16.27 5.58 16.04
N GLU A 112 -16.75 4.40 16.41
CA GLU A 112 -17.72 3.68 15.60
C GLU A 112 -18.90 4.62 15.35
N ILE A 113 -19.03 5.09 14.11
CA ILE A 113 -20.24 5.76 13.69
C ILE A 113 -21.27 4.65 13.64
N ASP A 114 -22.31 4.75 14.46
CA ASP A 114 -23.44 3.83 14.45
C ASP A 114 -24.09 3.90 13.06
N VAL A 115 -23.71 2.96 12.20
CA VAL A 115 -24.22 2.85 10.84
C VAL A 115 -25.44 1.94 10.88
N PRO A 116 -26.58 2.36 10.30
CA PRO A 116 -27.76 1.50 10.24
C PRO A 116 -27.43 0.14 9.62
N ALA A 117 -27.92 -0.93 10.24
CA ALA A 117 -27.66 -2.29 9.80
C ALA A 117 -27.98 -2.46 8.30
N LEU A 118 -27.01 -2.97 7.53
CA LEU A 118 -27.19 -3.31 6.12
C LEU A 118 -27.81 -4.70 5.95
N SER A 119 -27.88 -5.48 7.04
CA SER A 119 -28.55 -6.78 7.06
C SER A 119 -30.06 -6.59 6.87
N PRO A 120 -30.69 -7.28 5.90
CA PRO A 120 -32.14 -7.22 5.69
C PRO A 120 -32.97 -7.63 6.92
N ASN A 121 -32.38 -8.40 7.84
CA ASN A 121 -33.06 -8.93 9.02
C ASN A 121 -32.96 -8.01 10.26
N GLU A 122 -32.15 -6.95 10.20
CA GLU A 122 -31.88 -6.05 11.33
C GLU A 122 -32.40 -4.63 11.06
N LEU A 123 -33.24 -4.45 10.03
CA LEU A 123 -33.85 -3.17 9.72
C LEU A 123 -34.80 -2.75 10.84
N PRO A 124 -34.76 -1.47 11.28
CA PRO A 124 -35.73 -0.96 12.25
C PRO A 124 -37.15 -1.10 11.69
N PRO A 125 -38.15 -1.35 12.56
CA PRO A 125 -39.54 -1.54 12.14
C PRO A 125 -40.02 -0.35 11.30
N GLU A 126 -40.88 -0.63 10.32
CA GLU A 126 -41.27 0.27 9.23
C GLU A 126 -41.91 1.63 9.64
N GLY A 127 -41.95 1.96 10.93
CA GLY A 127 -42.52 3.18 11.50
C GLY A 127 -41.61 4.41 11.46
N GLU A 128 -40.29 4.27 11.38
CA GLU A 128 -39.34 5.41 11.30
C GLU A 128 -39.12 5.89 9.86
N ARG A 129 -40.21 6.10 9.12
CA ARG A 129 -40.19 6.62 7.75
C ARG A 129 -39.93 8.12 7.77
N ARG A 130 -38.67 8.54 7.92
CA ARG A 130 -38.27 9.93 7.68
C ARG A 130 -38.41 10.23 6.19
N LYS A 131 -39.51 10.88 5.79
CA LYS A 131 -39.68 11.45 4.44
C LYS A 131 -38.65 12.56 4.27
N ILE A 132 -37.52 12.26 3.64
CA ILE A 132 -36.59 13.28 3.17
C ILE A 132 -37.01 13.65 1.74
N GLY A 133 -37.67 14.80 1.60
CA GLY A 133 -37.91 15.51 0.34
C GLY A 133 -38.30 14.64 -0.87
N GLY A 134 -39.56 14.21 -0.95
CA GLY A 134 -40.10 13.51 -2.13
C GLY A 134 -39.54 12.11 -2.39
N SER A 135 -38.46 11.71 -1.72
CA SER A 135 -37.88 10.38 -1.90
C SER A 135 -38.66 9.30 -1.14
N ARG A 136 -38.89 8.16 -1.77
CA ARG A 136 -39.49 6.98 -1.16
C ARG A 136 -38.44 5.89 -1.03
N ARG A 137 -38.21 5.39 0.18
CA ARG A 137 -37.27 4.28 0.42
C ARG A 137 -37.99 2.95 0.29
N ILE A 138 -37.50 2.05 -0.58
CA ILE A 138 -38.02 0.71 -0.77
C ILE A 138 -36.90 -0.27 -0.43
N ARG A 139 -37.01 -0.94 0.73
CA ARG A 139 -35.97 -1.83 1.27
C ARG A 139 -34.61 -1.09 1.37
N HIS A 140 -33.57 -1.60 0.69
CA HIS A 140 -32.23 -0.98 0.66
C HIS A 140 -32.10 0.13 -0.40
N LEU A 141 -33.13 0.36 -1.22
CA LEU A 141 -33.11 1.34 -2.30
C LEU A 141 -33.76 2.65 -1.87
N VAL A 142 -33.15 3.76 -2.27
CA VAL A 142 -33.76 5.10 -2.21
C VAL A 142 -34.27 5.44 -3.60
N VAL A 143 -35.58 5.61 -3.73
CA VAL A 143 -36.23 6.06 -4.98
C VAL A 143 -36.40 7.57 -4.90
N LEU A 144 -35.77 8.29 -5.80
CA LEU A 144 -36.01 9.71 -6.01
C LEU A 144 -37.09 9.83 -7.08
N ASP A 145 -38.19 10.52 -6.77
CA ASP A 145 -39.19 10.85 -7.78
C ASP A 145 -38.55 11.84 -8.76
N GLY A 146 -38.10 11.33 -9.91
CA GLY A 146 -37.52 12.12 -10.99
C GLY A 146 -38.46 12.13 -12.20
N GLY A 147 -38.71 13.32 -12.74
CA GLY A 147 -39.48 13.53 -13.95
C GLY A 147 -39.37 14.99 -14.37
N ARG A 148 -39.26 15.25 -15.67
CA ARG A 148 -39.31 16.62 -16.21
C ARG A 148 -40.77 17.05 -16.15
N GLU A 149 -41.08 18.06 -15.36
CA GLU A 149 -42.37 18.76 -15.44
C GLU A 149 -42.41 19.45 -16.81
N GLU A 150 -43.39 19.10 -17.65
CA GLU A 150 -43.75 19.86 -18.86
C GLU A 150 -44.49 21.14 -18.48
#